data_AF-A0A2S5KU03-F1
#
_entry.id   AF-A0A2S5KU03-F1
#
_cell.length_a   1.000
_cell.length_b   1.000
_cell.length_c   1.000
_cell.angle_alpha   90.00
_cell.angle_beta   90.00
_cell.angle_gamma   90.00
#
_symmetry.space_group_name_H-M   'P 1'
#
loop_
_entity.id
_entity.type
_entity.pdbx_description
1 polymer ?
#
loop_
_entity_poly.entity_id
_entity_poly.type
_entity_poly.pdbx_seq_one_letter_code
_entity_poly.pdbx_strand_id
1 'polypeptide(L)' 'MKKTPEITEEIKTKAKKMPNAYLYTIDGEFKESDYIPPEKIIGAWKVDQNGDISGDFIHNSQYIENP' A
#
# COMPACT_ATOMS: atom_id res chain seq x y z
N MET A 1 8.47 -4.84 -15.09
CA MET A 1 7.75 -5.39 -13.92
C MET A 1 7.34 -4.20 -13.07
N LYS A 2 6.07 -4.10 -12.64
CA LYS A 2 5.65 -3.03 -11.70
C LYS A 2 6.48 -3.21 -10.41
N LYS A 3 7.08 -2.13 -9.89
CA LYS A 3 8.04 -2.20 -8.78
C LYS A 3 7.28 -2.44 -7.47
N THR A 4 7.45 -3.62 -6.89
CA THR A 4 7.02 -3.89 -5.51
C THR A 4 7.88 -3.06 -4.55
N PRO A 5 7.31 -2.24 -3.66
CA PRO A 5 8.11 -1.53 -2.68
C PRO A 5 8.68 -2.50 -1.65
N GLU A 6 9.83 -2.15 -1.07
CA GLU A 6 10.44 -2.95 -0.01
C GLU A 6 9.67 -2.77 1.31
N ILE A 7 9.47 -3.87 2.06
CA ILE A 7 8.86 -3.81 3.39
C ILE A 7 9.88 -3.30 4.41
N THR A 8 9.78 -2.03 4.78
CA THR A 8 10.62 -1.42 5.82
C THR A 8 10.03 -1.57 7.23
N GLU A 9 10.84 -1.30 8.25
CA GLU A 9 10.37 -1.27 9.66
C GLU A 9 9.28 -0.21 9.90
N GLU A 10 9.29 0.89 9.15
CA GLU A 10 8.22 1.89 9.21
C GLU A 10 6.88 1.31 8.74
N ILE A 11 6.89 0.53 7.65
CA ILE A 11 5.68 -0.13 7.13
C ILE A 11 5.17 -1.16 8.14
N LYS A 12 6.06 -1.96 8.73
CA LYS A 12 5.69 -2.90 9.81
C LYS A 12 5.08 -2.18 11.01
N THR A 13 5.67 -1.05 11.41
CA THR A 13 5.15 -0.23 12.52
C THR A 13 3.76 0.33 12.22
N LYS A 14 3.49 0.73 10.97
CA LYS A 14 2.14 1.14 10.55
C LYS A 14 1.16 -0.03 10.56
N ALA A 15 1.57 -1.21 10.06
CA ALA A 15 0.74 -2.42 10.06
C ALA A 15 0.30 -2.80 11.47
N LYS A 16 1.22 -2.72 12.45
CA LYS A 16 0.91 -2.99 13.86
C LYS A 16 -0.18 -2.10 14.46
N LYS A 17 -0.40 -0.90 13.91
CA LYS A 17 -1.46 0.03 14.34
C LYS A 17 -2.79 -0.23 13.64
N MET A 18 -2.82 -1.06 12.60
CA MET A 18 -3.96 -1.26 11.71
C MET A 18 -4.22 -2.76 11.43
N PRO A 19 -4.61 -3.56 12.44
CA PRO A 19 -4.92 -4.97 12.23
C PRO A 19 -6.15 -5.15 11.33
N ASN A 20 -6.20 -6.25 10.58
CA ASN A 20 -7.27 -6.58 9.63
C ASN A 20 -7.51 -5.51 8.55
N ALA A 21 -6.46 -4.79 8.14
CA ALA A 21 -6.52 -3.71 7.17
C ALA A 21 -5.71 -4.02 5.89
N TYR A 22 -5.68 -3.04 4.98
CA TYR A 22 -4.75 -3.01 3.85
C TYR A 22 -3.87 -1.77 3.95
N LEU A 23 -2.56 -1.92 3.77
CA LEU A 23 -1.64 -0.80 3.63
C LEU A 23 -1.39 -0.52 2.16
N TYR A 24 -1.93 0.60 1.68
CA TYR A 24 -1.80 1.03 0.29
C TYR A 24 -0.49 1.77 0.05
N THR A 25 0.12 1.52 -1.10
CA THR A 25 1.21 2.33 -1.65
C THR A 25 0.67 3.17 -2.79
N ILE A 26 0.97 4.47 -2.75
CA ILE A 26 0.45 5.47 -3.68
C ILE A 26 1.64 6.13 -4.39
N ASP A 27 1.51 6.37 -5.69
CA ASP A 27 2.45 7.12 -6.51
C ASP A 27 2.04 8.60 -6.54
N GLY A 28 2.71 9.41 -5.72
CA GLY A 28 2.50 10.85 -5.60
C GLY A 28 2.36 11.34 -4.16
N GLU A 29 2.28 12.66 -4.00
CA GLU A 29 2.06 13.31 -2.71
C GLU A 29 0.59 13.71 -2.58
N PHE A 30 -0.12 13.09 -1.63
CA PHE A 30 -1.53 13.34 -1.34
C PHE A 30 -1.69 13.69 0.14
N LYS A 31 -2.63 14.58 0.43
CA LYS A 31 -3.08 14.86 1.79
C LYS A 31 -4.15 13.85 2.20
N GLU A 32 -4.34 13.68 3.50
CA GLU A 32 -5.31 12.73 4.06
C GLU A 32 -6.75 12.96 3.58
N SER A 33 -7.11 14.21 3.27
CA SER A 33 -8.42 14.59 2.75
C SER A 33 -8.56 14.47 1.23
N ASP A 34 -7.47 14.19 0.51
CA ASP A 34 -7.50 14.19 -0.95
C ASP A 34 -8.17 12.92 -1.47
N TYR A 35 -8.96 13.07 -2.53
CA TYR A 35 -9.37 11.93 -3.32
C TYR A 35 -8.14 11.36 -4.04
N ILE A 36 -7.89 10.07 -3.84
CA ILE A 36 -6.79 9.37 -4.50
C ILE A 36 -7.37 8.55 -5.67
N PRO A 37 -7.07 8.92 -6.93
CA PRO A 37 -7.51 8.16 -8.08
C PRO A 37 -6.93 6.73 -8.05
N PRO A 38 -7.68 5.70 -8.47
CA PRO A 38 -7.17 4.33 -8.53
C PRO A 38 -5.89 4.20 -9.35
N GLU A 39 -5.73 4.99 -10.42
CA GLU A 39 -4.55 5.00 -11.29
C GLU A 39 -3.27 5.40 -10.56
N LYS A 40 -3.39 6.06 -9.40
CA LYS A 40 -2.29 6.49 -8.54
C LYS A 40 -1.99 5.52 -7.40
N ILE A 41 -2.78 4.46 -7.23
CA ILE A 41 -2.52 3.43 -6.24
C ILE A 41 -1.70 2.32 -6.89
N ILE A 42 -0.46 2.13 -6.46
CA ILE A 42 0.45 1.09 -6.99
C ILE A 42 -0.09 -0.30 -6.62
N GLY A 43 -0.57 -0.45 -5.38
CA GLY A 43 -1.05 -1.70 -4.82
C GLY A 43 -1.16 -1.64 -3.30
N ALA A 44 -1.33 -2.79 -2.67
CA ALA A 44 -1.43 -2.88 -1.22
C ALA A 44 -0.86 -4.19 -0.65
N TRP A 45 -0.49 -4.15 0.63
CA TRP A 45 -0.29 -5.34 1.46
C TRP A 45 -1.52 -5.59 2.34
N LYS A 46 -1.85 -6.86 2.54
CA LYS A 46 -2.84 -7.26 3.53
C LYS A 46 -2.21 -7.33 4.92
N VAL A 47 -2.89 -6.79 5.92
CA VAL A 47 -2.49 -6.86 7.32
C VAL A 47 -3.42 -7.84 8.05
N ASP A 48 -2.85 -8.77 8.78
CA ASP A 48 -3.61 -9.76 9.54
C ASP A 48 -4.14 -9.20 10.87
N GLN A 49 -4.79 -10.07 11.65
CA GLN A 49 -5.37 -9.71 12.94
C GLN A 49 -4.34 -9.30 14.02
N ASN A 50 -3.07 -9.67 13.86
CA ASN A 50 -1.98 -9.34 14.77
C ASN A 50 -1.24 -8.05 14.35
N GLY A 51 -1.68 -7.42 13.26
CA GLY A 51 -1.01 -6.26 12.69
C GLY A 51 0.24 -6.64 11.89
N ASP A 52 0.38 -7.89 11.46
CA ASP A 52 1.49 -8.34 10.63
C ASP A 52 1.13 -8.32 9.15
N ILE A 53 2.08 -7.92 8.30
CA ILE A 53 1.92 -8.00 6.85
C ILE A 53 1.87 -9.47 6.45
N SER A 54 0.81 -9.85 5.74
CA SER A 54 0.55 -11.22 5.32
C SER A 54 0.43 -11.31 3.80
N GLY A 55 1.09 -12.31 3.22
CA GLY A 55 1.05 -12.58 1.79
C GLY A 55 1.86 -11.62 0.92
N ASP A 56 1.64 -11.74 -0.39
CA ASP A 56 2.35 -10.95 -1.40
C ASP A 56 1.74 -9.55 -1.58
N PHE A 57 2.53 -8.65 -2.17
CA PHE A 57 2.03 -7.33 -2.57
C PHE A 57 1.02 -7.46 -3.72
N ILE A 58 -0.20 -6.97 -3.48
CA ILE A 58 -1.30 -7.02 -4.44
C ILE A 58 -1.21 -5.77 -5.30
N HIS A 59 -0.71 -5.93 -6.52
CA HIS A 59 -0.65 -4.84 -7.50
C HIS A 59 -2.04 -4.44 -7.97
N ASN A 60 -2.27 -3.13 -8.06
CA ASN A 60 -3.48 -2.61 -8.67
C ASN A 60 -3.40 -2.73 -10.20
N SER A 61 -4.41 -3.34 -10.81
CA SER A 61 -4.51 -3.48 -12.26
C SER A 61 -4.72 -2.12 -12.95
N GLN A 62 -5.33 -1.16 -12.26
CA GLN A 62 -5.57 0.19 -12.77
C GLN A 62 -4.38 1.13 -12.62
N TYR A 63 -3.31 0.74 -11.90
CA TYR A 63 -2.12 1.58 -11.76
C TYR A 63 -1.49 1.90 -13.11
N ILE A 64 -1.35 3.20 -13.39
CA ILE A 64 -0.65 3.74 -14.56
C ILE A 64 0.60 4.45 -14.03
N GLU A 65 1.78 3.92 -14.37
CA GLU A 65 3.05 4.55 -14.03
C GLU A 65 3.13 5.91 -14.73
N ASN A 66 3.34 6.97 -13.94
CA ASN A 66 3.55 8.29 -14.51
C ASN A 66 4.89 8.31 -15.27
N PRO A 67 4.95 8.84 -16.51
CA PRO A 67 6.19 8.96 -17.27
C PRO A 67 7.17 9.98 -16.68
#